data_AF-A0A239H7Y5-F1
#
_entry.id   AF-A0A239H7Y5-F1
#
_cell.length_a   1.000
_cell.length_b   1.000
_cell.length_c   1.000
_cell.angle_alpha   90.00
_cell.angle_beta   90.00
_cell.angle_gamma   90.00
#
_symmetry.space_group_name_H-M   'P 1'
#
loop_
_entity.id
_entity.type
_entity.pdbx_description
1 polymer ?
#
loop_
_entity_poly.entity_id
_entity_poly.type
_entity_poly.pdbx_seq_one_letter_code
_entity_poly.pdbx_strand_id
1 'polypeptide(L)'
;MKNLLQKIALSGTALLALSASLSASAQYAWTDERGVRQYSDRPPPPDVSASRIHKAPGGAKQHETRTGVETASADAVKPGTDAAAEGADKKKQPQTIAERNAEFQKRRIEAAEQEKKRSEQEADAASRARNCERIRGYQKTLEAGGRVARLDKNGERNYLSEEQVQQELRETRDMAARCAN
;
A
#
# COMPACT_ATOMS: atom_id res chain seq x y z
N MET A 1 44.76 16.73 47.16
CA MET A 1 43.72 17.65 46.63
C MET A 1 43.57 17.66 45.10
N LYS A 2 44.61 17.37 44.30
CA LYS A 2 44.51 17.34 42.82
C LYS A 2 43.60 16.22 42.26
N ASN A 3 43.54 15.06 42.92
CA ASN A 3 42.76 13.90 42.42
C ASN A 3 41.27 13.91 42.80
N LEU A 4 40.81 14.88 43.61
CA LEU A 4 39.38 15.03 43.98
C LEU A 4 38.67 16.04 43.06
N LEU A 5 39.37 17.11 42.67
CA LEU A 5 38.89 18.08 41.68
C LEU A 5 38.81 17.47 40.26
N GLN A 6 39.72 16.54 39.93
CA GLN A 6 39.73 15.89 38.61
C GLN A 6 38.57 14.88 38.43
N LYS A 7 38.12 14.23 39.51
CA LYS A 7 36.98 13.29 39.46
C LYS A 7 35.62 14.00 39.46
N ILE A 8 35.52 15.17 40.09
CA ILE A 8 34.32 16.02 40.00
C ILE A 8 34.24 16.66 38.59
N ALA A 9 35.39 17.04 38.01
CA ALA A 9 35.45 17.55 36.64
C ALA A 9 35.10 16.50 35.56
N LEU A 10 35.35 15.21 35.82
CA LEU A 10 35.03 14.11 34.91
C LEU A 10 33.62 13.51 35.08
N SER A 11 32.90 13.83 36.16
CA SER A 11 31.51 13.38 36.35
C SER A 11 30.47 14.48 36.05
N GLY A 12 30.87 15.75 36.00
CA GLY A 12 29.99 16.88 35.63
C GLY A 12 29.87 17.13 34.11
N THR A 13 30.78 16.58 33.30
CA THR A 13 30.80 16.77 31.83
C THR A 13 30.15 15.65 31.03
N ALA A 14 29.71 14.57 31.67
CA ALA A 14 28.93 13.51 31.01
C ALA A 14 27.40 13.70 31.13
N LEU A 15 26.93 14.59 32.02
CA LEU A 15 25.51 14.89 32.19
C LEU A 15 25.08 16.25 31.60
N LEU A 16 25.98 16.89 30.84
CA LEU A 16 25.77 18.18 30.17
C LEU A 16 25.82 18.06 28.63
N ALA A 17 25.57 16.85 28.12
CA ALA A 17 25.44 16.55 26.69
C ALA A 17 24.02 16.07 26.33
N LEU A 18 23.00 16.44 27.12
CA LEU A 18 21.60 16.08 26.92
C LEU A 18 20.70 17.33 26.80
N SER A 19 21.15 18.36 26.08
CA SER A 19 20.43 19.66 26.06
C SER A 19 20.48 20.43 24.74
N ALA A 20 20.72 19.78 23.61
CA ALA A 20 20.64 20.46 22.31
C ALA A 20 19.87 19.63 21.28
N SER A 21 18.55 19.81 21.23
CA SER A 21 17.73 19.88 19.99
C SER A 21 16.23 19.93 20.31
N LEU A 22 15.74 21.03 20.88
CA LEU A 22 14.33 21.41 20.71
C LEU A 22 14.21 22.25 19.44
N SER A 23 14.28 21.61 18.28
CA SER A 23 13.77 22.22 17.06
C SER A 23 12.26 22.06 17.07
N ALA A 24 11.54 23.05 17.59
CA ALA A 24 10.10 23.13 17.41
C ALA A 24 9.83 23.43 15.92
N SER A 25 9.77 22.39 15.09
CA SER A 25 9.47 22.50 13.67
C SER A 25 8.05 23.03 13.51
N ALA A 26 8.00 24.26 13.06
CA ALA A 26 6.84 25.05 12.74
C ALA A 26 6.20 24.53 11.42
N GLN A 27 5.66 23.30 11.44
CA GLN A 27 5.17 22.62 10.23
C GLN A 27 3.84 23.20 9.76
N TYR A 28 3.83 23.72 8.54
CA TYR A 28 2.63 24.08 7.78
C TYR A 28 1.97 22.83 7.18
N ALA A 29 0.65 22.83 7.14
CA ALA A 29 -0.14 21.85 6.40
C ALA A 29 -1.25 22.55 5.62
N TRP A 30 -1.32 22.32 4.31
CA TRP A 30 -2.36 22.90 3.45
C TRP A 30 -2.78 21.92 2.33
N THR A 31 -3.89 22.22 1.66
CA THR A 31 -4.34 21.48 0.48
C THR A 31 -4.00 22.27 -0.79
N ASP A 32 -3.34 21.65 -1.75
CA ASP A 32 -3.00 22.27 -3.04
C ASP A 32 -4.21 22.28 -4.02
N GLU A 33 -4.02 22.84 -5.21
CA GLU A 33 -5.07 22.90 -6.24
C GLU A 33 -5.57 21.52 -6.70
N ARG A 34 -4.72 20.49 -6.60
CA ARG A 34 -5.03 19.12 -6.98
C ARG A 34 -5.71 18.33 -5.85
N GLY A 35 -6.00 18.98 -4.72
CA GLY A 35 -6.64 18.35 -3.57
C GLY A 35 -5.69 17.52 -2.72
N VAL A 36 -4.38 17.60 -2.94
CA VAL A 36 -3.38 16.83 -2.20
C VAL A 36 -2.93 17.61 -0.96
N ARG A 37 -2.80 16.92 0.17
CA ARG A 37 -2.35 17.54 1.43
C ARG A 37 -0.83 17.62 1.45
N GLN A 38 -0.32 18.85 1.49
CA GLN A 38 1.10 19.17 1.52
C GLN A 38 1.54 19.53 2.94
N TYR A 39 2.76 19.14 3.31
CA TYR A 39 3.40 19.46 4.58
C TYR A 39 4.76 20.11 4.30
N SER A 40 5.01 21.28 4.88
CA SER A 40 6.28 22.01 4.69
C SER A 40 6.65 22.80 5.93
N ASP A 41 7.94 23.04 6.14
CA ASP A 41 8.42 23.98 7.16
C ASP A 41 8.42 25.43 6.65
N ARG A 42 8.07 25.64 5.37
CA ARG A 42 7.89 26.96 4.75
C ARG A 42 6.41 27.30 4.62
N PRO A 43 6.05 28.60 4.68
CA PRO A 43 4.67 29.03 4.48
C PRO A 43 4.16 28.63 3.09
N PRO A 44 2.85 28.42 2.93
CA PRO A 44 2.26 28.07 1.65
C PRO A 44 2.44 29.18 0.61
N PRO A 45 2.55 28.84 -0.69
CA PRO A 45 2.55 29.82 -1.79
C PRO A 45 1.29 30.72 -1.76
N PRO A 46 1.33 31.94 -2.31
CA PRO A 46 0.23 32.91 -2.25
C PRO A 46 -1.05 32.46 -2.98
N ASP A 47 -0.94 31.49 -3.88
CA ASP A 47 -2.07 30.90 -4.60
C ASP A 47 -2.96 30.02 -3.68
N VAL A 48 -2.42 29.56 -2.55
CA VAL A 48 -3.16 28.77 -1.56
C VAL A 48 -3.98 29.71 -0.68
N SER A 49 -5.30 29.65 -0.82
CA SER A 49 -6.24 30.43 0.00
C SER A 49 -6.14 30.07 1.48
N ALA A 50 -6.37 31.05 2.36
CA ALA A 50 -6.32 30.86 3.82
C ALA A 50 -7.24 29.72 4.33
N SER A 51 -8.38 29.49 3.67
CA SER A 51 -9.31 28.39 3.97
C SER A 51 -8.72 26.99 3.72
N ARG A 52 -7.67 26.88 2.91
CA ARG A 52 -6.98 25.62 2.59
C ARG A 52 -5.77 25.35 3.49
N ILE A 53 -5.47 26.25 4.44
CA ILE A 53 -4.37 26.11 5.40
C ILE A 53 -4.92 25.50 6.69
N HIS A 54 -4.56 24.24 6.96
CA HIS A 54 -5.04 23.47 8.11
C HIS A 54 -4.17 23.66 9.35
N LYS A 55 -2.88 23.95 9.16
CA LYS A 55 -1.93 24.19 10.24
C LYS A 55 -0.95 25.28 9.82
N ALA A 56 -0.83 26.31 10.68
CA ALA A 56 0.18 27.34 10.55
C ALA A 56 0.83 27.57 11.94
N PRO A 57 2.16 27.57 12.03
CA PRO A 57 2.87 27.94 13.26
C PRO A 57 2.58 29.38 13.66
N GLY A 58 2.28 29.61 14.93
CA GLY A 58 2.08 30.95 15.52
C GLY A 58 0.62 31.42 15.66
N GLY A 59 -0.38 30.66 15.18
CA GLY A 59 -1.78 31.06 15.29
C GLY A 59 -2.09 32.25 14.38
N ALA A 60 -2.76 32.00 13.27
CA ALA A 60 -3.02 32.98 12.22
C ALA A 60 -3.63 34.29 12.76
N LYS A 61 -2.82 35.35 12.77
CA LYS A 61 -3.26 36.72 12.47
C LYS A 61 -2.19 37.39 11.61
N GLN A 62 -2.68 38.13 10.61
CA GLN A 62 -1.98 39.07 9.74
C GLN A 62 -1.48 38.54 8.38
N HIS A 63 -2.23 38.92 7.35
CA HIS A 63 -1.63 39.67 6.26
C HIS A 63 -2.42 40.97 6.04
N GLU A 64 -2.24 41.93 6.94
CA GLU A 64 -2.03 43.34 6.55
C GLU A 64 -0.58 43.40 6.05
N THR A 65 -0.26 43.78 4.81
CA THR A 65 -0.19 45.14 4.23
C THR A 65 0.35 44.95 2.78
N ARG A 66 0.15 45.79 1.75
CA ARG A 66 0.28 47.27 1.73
C ARG A 66 -0.18 47.88 0.38
N THR A 67 -0.86 49.03 0.49
CA THR A 67 -0.82 50.28 -0.33
C THR A 67 -1.22 50.36 -1.82
N GLY A 68 -2.24 51.21 -2.06
CA GLY A 68 -2.47 51.94 -3.31
C GLY A 68 -3.75 52.80 -3.35
N VAL A 69 -3.70 54.00 -2.73
CA VAL A 69 -4.39 55.29 -3.06
C VAL A 69 -5.93 55.38 -3.26
N GLU A 70 -6.58 56.02 -2.27
CA GLU A 70 -7.55 57.16 -2.30
C GLU A 70 -8.75 57.21 -3.28
N THR A 71 -10.00 57.08 -2.78
CA THR A 71 -10.96 58.17 -2.48
C THR A 71 -12.40 57.63 -2.30
N ALA A 72 -13.08 58.09 -1.23
CA ALA A 72 -14.52 58.35 -1.05
C ALA A 72 -15.58 57.26 -1.41
N SER A 73 -16.72 57.08 -0.74
CA SER A 73 -17.34 57.55 0.50
C SER A 73 -18.70 56.80 0.61
N ALA A 74 -19.22 56.73 1.84
CA ALA A 74 -20.65 56.69 2.20
C ALA A 74 -21.54 55.44 1.94
N ASP A 75 -22.04 54.95 3.09
CA ASP A 75 -23.44 54.61 3.43
C ASP A 75 -24.23 53.46 2.77
N ALA A 76 -24.56 52.51 3.65
CA ALA A 76 -25.90 52.01 3.99
C ALA A 76 -26.75 51.15 3.03
N VAL A 77 -27.57 50.33 3.70
CA VAL A 77 -28.86 49.70 3.31
C VAL A 77 -28.79 48.24 2.78
N LYS A 78 -29.18 47.31 3.68
CA LYS A 78 -29.91 46.05 3.37
C LYS A 78 -31.34 46.39 2.91
N PRO A 79 -32.19 45.49 2.34
CA PRO A 79 -32.00 44.08 1.94
C PRO A 79 -32.52 43.77 0.52
N GLY A 80 -32.23 42.58 0.00
CA GLY A 80 -32.88 42.04 -1.21
C GLY A 80 -33.20 40.57 -1.00
N THR A 81 -34.41 40.31 -0.50
CA THR A 81 -35.08 39.01 -0.60
C THR A 81 -35.76 38.96 -1.95
N ASP A 82 -35.47 37.94 -2.74
CA ASP A 82 -36.33 37.31 -3.75
C ASP A 82 -35.47 36.23 -4.42
N ALA A 83 -35.92 35.04 -4.78
CA ALA A 83 -37.07 34.25 -4.43
C ALA A 83 -36.68 32.84 -4.91
N ALA A 84 -37.36 31.82 -4.40
CA ALA A 84 -37.20 30.45 -4.80
C ALA A 84 -37.23 30.26 -6.33
N ALA A 85 -36.28 29.48 -6.83
CA ALA A 85 -36.48 28.68 -8.02
C ALA A 85 -36.10 27.24 -7.66
N GLU A 86 -37.12 26.46 -7.29
CA GLU A 86 -37.07 25.01 -7.33
C GLU A 86 -36.82 24.57 -8.76
N GLY A 87 -35.57 24.20 -9.05
CA GLY A 87 -35.20 23.34 -10.15
C GLY A 87 -34.89 21.96 -9.57
N ALA A 88 -35.80 21.02 -9.78
CA ALA A 88 -35.65 19.63 -9.40
C ALA A 88 -34.48 18.98 -10.16
N ASP A 89 -33.29 19.03 -9.56
CA ASP A 89 -32.20 18.11 -9.88
C ASP A 89 -32.03 17.22 -8.65
N LYS A 90 -32.27 15.91 -8.83
CA LYS A 90 -32.12 14.91 -7.76
C LYS A 90 -30.67 14.91 -7.30
N LYS A 91 -30.36 15.78 -6.35
CA LYS A 91 -29.11 15.82 -5.59
C LYS A 91 -28.89 14.42 -5.02
N LYS A 92 -27.97 13.69 -5.63
CA LYS A 92 -27.27 12.58 -4.98
C LYS A 92 -26.67 13.20 -3.72
N GLN A 93 -27.30 12.96 -2.56
CA GLN A 93 -26.77 13.45 -1.30
C GLN A 93 -25.31 13.00 -1.20
N PRO A 94 -24.38 13.87 -0.74
CA PRO A 94 -23.01 13.45 -0.51
C PRO A 94 -23.05 12.26 0.46
N GLN A 95 -22.46 11.13 0.06
CA GLN A 95 -22.48 9.89 0.84
C GLN A 95 -22.10 10.18 2.29
N THR A 96 -22.93 9.69 3.20
CA THR A 96 -22.70 9.79 4.64
C THR A 96 -21.39 9.10 5.02
N ILE A 97 -20.82 9.49 6.15
CA ILE A 97 -19.60 8.84 6.66
C ILE A 97 -19.82 7.34 6.90
N ALA A 98 -21.04 6.95 7.30
CA ALA A 98 -21.42 5.55 7.46
C ALA A 98 -21.36 4.76 6.12
N GLU A 99 -21.88 5.34 5.03
CA GLU A 99 -21.85 4.71 3.70
C GLU A 99 -20.41 4.57 3.17
N ARG A 100 -19.57 5.59 3.36
CA ARG A 100 -18.15 5.53 2.96
C ARG A 100 -17.38 4.47 3.74
N ASN A 101 -17.65 4.33 5.04
CA ASN A 101 -17.03 3.29 5.86
C ASN A 101 -17.49 1.88 5.42
N ALA A 102 -18.77 1.70 5.11
CA ALA A 102 -19.30 0.43 4.61
C ALA A 102 -18.67 0.05 3.26
N GLU A 103 -18.55 1.00 2.32
CA GLU A 103 -17.92 0.78 1.02
C GLU A 103 -16.42 0.51 1.14
N PHE A 104 -15.72 1.15 2.07
CA PHE A 104 -14.32 0.84 2.38
C PHE A 104 -14.15 -0.59 2.91
N GLN A 105 -14.98 -1.02 3.86
CA GLN A 105 -14.90 -2.39 4.38
C GLN A 105 -15.24 -3.42 3.30
N LYS A 106 -16.26 -3.15 2.47
CA LYS A 106 -16.61 -3.99 1.33
C LYS A 106 -15.42 -4.16 0.38
N ARG A 107 -14.78 -3.06 -0.03
CA ARG A 107 -13.58 -3.10 -0.89
C ARG A 107 -12.42 -3.86 -0.27
N ARG A 108 -12.22 -3.77 1.05
CA ARG A 108 -11.18 -4.53 1.75
C ARG A 108 -11.45 -6.04 1.73
N ILE A 109 -12.70 -6.45 1.96
CA ILE A 109 -13.10 -7.86 1.93
C ILE A 109 -12.96 -8.41 0.51
N GLU A 110 -13.48 -7.69 -0.48
CA GLU A 110 -13.37 -8.09 -1.90
C GLU A 110 -11.91 -8.19 -2.36
N ALA A 111 -11.06 -7.24 -1.96
CA ALA A 111 -9.62 -7.29 -2.26
C ALA A 111 -8.94 -8.50 -1.59
N ALA A 112 -9.29 -8.81 -0.33
CA ALA A 112 -8.74 -9.97 0.37
C ALA A 112 -9.21 -11.29 -0.26
N GLU A 113 -10.48 -11.41 -0.65
CA GLU A 113 -11.00 -12.58 -1.36
C GLU A 113 -10.39 -12.75 -2.75
N GLN A 114 -10.21 -11.64 -3.48
CA GLN A 114 -9.59 -11.67 -4.80
C GLN A 114 -8.11 -12.07 -4.71
N GLU A 115 -7.39 -11.55 -3.72
CA GLU A 115 -6.01 -11.96 -3.44
C GLU A 115 -5.94 -13.45 -3.10
N LYS A 116 -6.83 -13.92 -2.22
CA LYS A 116 -6.89 -15.34 -1.85
C LYS A 116 -7.14 -16.22 -3.08
N LYS A 117 -8.15 -15.90 -3.89
CA LYS A 117 -8.46 -16.62 -5.14
C LYS A 117 -7.28 -16.62 -6.11
N ARG A 118 -6.61 -15.47 -6.29
CA ARG A 118 -5.42 -15.39 -7.15
C ARG A 118 -4.29 -16.27 -6.61
N SER A 119 -4.00 -16.20 -5.31
CA SER A 119 -2.95 -17.01 -4.67
C SER A 119 -3.22 -18.51 -4.78
N GLU A 120 -4.47 -18.93 -4.62
CA GLU A 120 -4.89 -20.33 -4.79
C GLU A 120 -4.73 -20.78 -6.25
N GLN A 121 -5.17 -19.97 -7.21
CA GLN A 121 -5.01 -20.25 -8.64
C GLN A 121 -3.53 -20.34 -9.07
N GLU A 122 -2.67 -19.45 -8.55
CA GLU A 122 -1.23 -19.48 -8.79
C GLU A 122 -0.59 -20.73 -8.16
N ALA A 123 -0.97 -21.10 -6.94
CA ALA A 123 -0.50 -22.31 -6.28
C ALA A 123 -0.90 -23.58 -7.05
N ASP A 124 -2.15 -23.65 -7.52
CA ASP A 124 -2.67 -24.76 -8.32
C ASP A 124 -1.98 -24.84 -9.68
N ALA A 125 -1.79 -23.71 -10.35
CA ALA A 125 -1.04 -23.65 -11.61
C ALA A 125 0.41 -24.11 -11.42
N ALA A 126 1.08 -23.66 -10.36
CA ALA A 126 2.45 -24.09 -10.04
C ALA A 126 2.51 -25.59 -9.68
N SER A 127 1.51 -26.11 -8.96
CA SER A 127 1.41 -27.54 -8.66
C SER A 127 1.24 -28.38 -9.91
N ARG A 128 0.33 -27.98 -10.81
CA ARG A 128 0.12 -28.62 -12.11
C ARG A 128 1.40 -28.60 -12.96
N ALA A 129 2.09 -27.46 -13.03
CA ALA A 129 3.35 -27.32 -13.76
C ALA A 129 4.41 -28.30 -13.24
N ARG A 130 4.67 -28.32 -11.91
CA ARG A 130 5.64 -29.26 -11.30
C ARG A 130 5.28 -30.72 -11.55
N ASN A 131 4.00 -31.06 -11.47
CA ASN A 131 3.55 -32.42 -11.76
C ASN A 131 3.82 -32.80 -13.22
N CYS A 132 3.57 -31.88 -14.15
CA CYS A 132 3.82 -32.09 -15.57
C CYS A 132 5.32 -32.21 -15.91
N GLU A 133 6.17 -31.42 -15.26
CA GLU A 133 7.62 -31.57 -15.37
C GLU A 133 8.08 -32.96 -14.90
N ARG A 134 7.57 -33.43 -13.76
CA ARG A 134 7.85 -34.77 -13.23
C ARG A 134 7.43 -35.88 -14.20
N ILE A 135 6.22 -35.78 -14.77
CA ILE A 135 5.70 -36.75 -15.75
C ILE A 135 6.58 -36.77 -17.00
N ARG A 136 6.92 -35.61 -17.56
CA ARG A 136 7.79 -35.51 -18.75
C ARG A 136 9.21 -36.01 -18.47
N GLY A 137 9.75 -35.74 -17.28
CA GLY A 137 11.04 -36.27 -16.85
C GLY A 137 11.01 -37.80 -16.77
N TYR A 138 9.95 -38.35 -16.19
CA TYR A 138 9.77 -39.80 -16.11
C TYR A 138 9.63 -40.46 -17.48
N GLN A 139 8.85 -39.84 -18.39
CA GLN A 139 8.73 -40.30 -19.77
C GLN A 139 10.11 -40.44 -20.44
N LYS A 140 10.96 -39.42 -20.32
CA LYS A 140 12.32 -39.45 -20.88
C LYS A 140 13.16 -40.59 -20.30
N THR A 141 13.03 -40.88 -19.01
CA THR A 141 13.72 -42.02 -18.37
C THR A 141 13.28 -43.36 -18.97
N LEU A 142 11.98 -43.55 -19.19
CA LEU A 142 11.45 -44.76 -19.83
C LEU A 142 11.90 -44.88 -21.30
N GLU A 143 11.92 -43.77 -22.03
CA GLU A 143 12.34 -43.72 -23.44
C GLU A 143 13.86 -43.92 -23.62
N ALA A 144 14.67 -43.59 -22.61
CA ALA A 144 16.11 -43.83 -22.62
C ALA A 144 16.48 -45.33 -22.58
N GLY A 145 15.54 -46.24 -22.27
CA GLY A 145 15.72 -47.68 -22.42
C GLY A 145 16.57 -48.38 -21.35
N GLY A 146 16.71 -47.79 -20.15
CA GLY A 146 17.41 -48.41 -19.01
C GLY A 146 16.53 -49.34 -18.16
N ARG A 147 17.15 -50.13 -17.26
CA ARG A 147 16.41 -50.89 -16.23
C ARG A 147 15.71 -49.94 -15.26
N VAL A 148 14.40 -50.10 -15.11
CA VAL A 148 13.59 -49.31 -14.18
C VAL A 148 13.37 -50.11 -12.90
N ALA A 149 13.68 -49.51 -11.75
CA ALA A 149 13.40 -50.08 -10.44
C ALA A 149 12.28 -49.30 -9.75
N ARG A 150 11.33 -50.01 -9.16
CA ARG A 150 10.36 -49.45 -8.23
C ARG A 150 10.64 -49.95 -6.82
N LEU A 151 10.09 -49.23 -5.85
CA LEU A 151 10.02 -49.68 -4.46
C LEU A 151 8.62 -50.23 -4.25
N ASP A 152 8.54 -51.42 -3.65
CA ASP A 152 7.27 -52.00 -3.24
C ASP A 152 6.81 -51.43 -1.88
N LYS A 153 5.73 -51.99 -1.34
CA LYS A 153 5.15 -51.56 -0.05
C LYS A 153 6.08 -51.82 1.15
N ASN A 154 7.04 -52.72 1.01
CA ASN A 154 8.02 -53.07 2.04
C ASN A 154 9.31 -52.24 1.89
N GLY A 155 9.41 -51.43 0.83
CA GLY A 155 10.61 -50.66 0.50
C GLY A 155 11.68 -51.46 -0.23
N GLU A 156 11.36 -52.65 -0.73
CA GLU A 156 12.27 -53.47 -1.51
C GLU A 156 12.30 -53.02 -2.98
N ARG A 157 13.48 -53.08 -3.61
CA ARG A 157 13.64 -52.71 -5.02
C ARG A 157 13.24 -53.86 -5.93
N ASN A 158 12.16 -53.70 -6.69
CA ASN A 158 11.77 -54.60 -7.76
C ASN A 158 12.06 -53.96 -9.13
N TYR A 159 12.54 -54.75 -10.08
CA TYR A 159 12.80 -54.27 -11.44
C TYR A 159 11.61 -54.57 -12.35
N LEU A 160 11.25 -53.62 -13.20
CA LEU A 160 10.19 -53.78 -14.17
C LEU A 160 10.65 -54.66 -15.34
N SER A 161 9.75 -55.52 -15.84
CA SER A 161 9.94 -56.22 -17.10
C SER A 161 9.81 -55.27 -18.29
N GLU A 162 10.23 -55.70 -19.47
CA GLU A 162 10.08 -54.89 -20.69
C GLU A 162 8.61 -54.58 -21.01
N GLU A 163 7.71 -55.55 -20.82
CA GLU A 163 6.28 -55.35 -21.01
C GLU A 163 5.71 -54.32 -20.04
N GLN A 164 6.16 -54.35 -18.78
CA GLN A 164 5.76 -53.39 -17.75
C GLN A 164 6.29 -51.98 -18.06
N VAL A 165 7.54 -51.87 -18.51
CA VAL A 165 8.12 -50.59 -18.96
C VAL A 165 7.32 -50.02 -20.13
N GLN A 166 6.92 -50.85 -21.11
CA GLN A 166 6.11 -50.41 -22.25
C GLN A 166 4.71 -49.97 -21.84
N GLN A 167 4.08 -50.66 -20.88
CA GLN A 167 2.80 -50.24 -20.33
C GLN A 167 2.93 -48.88 -19.63
N GLU A 168 3.92 -48.72 -18.76
CA GLU A 168 4.14 -47.45 -18.08
C GLU A 168 4.45 -46.31 -19.03
N LEU A 169 5.17 -46.59 -20.12
CA LEU A 169 5.48 -45.60 -21.14
C LEU A 169 4.21 -45.12 -21.85
N ARG A 170 3.27 -46.03 -22.17
CA ARG A 170 1.95 -45.66 -22.72
C ARG A 170 1.16 -44.78 -21.76
N GLU A 171 1.02 -45.22 -20.51
CA GLU A 171 0.30 -44.46 -19.48
C GLU A 171 0.94 -43.08 -19.23
N THR A 172 2.27 -43.03 -19.19
CA THR A 172 3.02 -41.78 -18.98
C THR A 172 2.86 -40.83 -20.16
N ARG A 173 2.83 -41.33 -21.40
CA ARG A 173 2.54 -40.52 -22.60
C ARG A 173 1.13 -39.94 -22.56
N ASP A 174 0.13 -40.72 -22.15
CA ASP A 174 -1.25 -40.24 -22.01
C ASP A 174 -1.36 -39.15 -20.95
N MET A 175 -0.68 -39.32 -19.80
CA MET A 175 -0.61 -38.29 -18.76
C MET A 175 0.14 -37.05 -19.24
N ALA A 176 1.23 -37.21 -19.98
CA ALA A 176 2.00 -36.10 -20.56
C ALA A 176 1.20 -35.33 -21.61
N ALA A 177 0.34 -36.01 -22.39
CA ALA A 177 -0.56 -35.36 -23.35
C ALA A 177 -1.59 -34.46 -22.66
N ARG A 178 -2.07 -34.83 -21.46
CA ARG A 178 -2.98 -34.00 -20.65
C ARG A 178 -2.31 -32.78 -20.02
N CYS A 179 -0.98 -32.72 -20.01
CA CYS A 179 -0.21 -31.57 -19.55
C CYS A 179 -0.04 -30.44 -20.58
N ALA A 180 -0.53 -30.64 -21.81
CA ALA A 180 -0.48 -29.64 -22.88
C ALA A 180 -1.75 -28.76 -22.94
N ASN A 181 -2.78 -29.09 -22.16
CA ASN A 181 -4.07 -28.39 -22.10
C ASN A 181 -4.26 -27.66 -20.78
#